data_AF-A0A959TX84-F1
#
_entry.id   AF-A0A959TX84-F1
#
_cell.length_a   1.000
_cell.length_b   1.000
_cell.length_c   1.000
_cell.angle_alpha   90.00
_cell.angle_beta   90.00
_cell.angle_gamma   90.00
#
_symmetry.space_group_name_H-M   'P 1'
#
loop_
_entity.id
_entity.type
_entity.pdbx_description
1 polymer ?
#
loop_
_entity_poly.entity_id
_entity_poly.type
_entity_poly.pdbx_seq_one_letter_code
_entity_poly.pdbx_strand_id
1 'polypeptide(L)' 'YTNNFAHVKQAHEELEVGGVIINNVPGFRVDSMPYGGIKDSGLGREGLKYAMEEMSEPRLIVY' A
#
# COMPACT_ATOMS: atom_id res chain seq x y z
N TYR A 1 -14.19 7.13 -9.01
CA TYR A 1 -15.50 6.69 -8.48
C TYR A 1 -16.21 5.89 -9.55
N THR A 2 -16.61 4.65 -9.25
CA THR A 2 -17.36 3.78 -10.16
C THR A 2 -18.02 2.64 -9.38
N ASN A 3 -19.13 2.12 -9.90
CA ASN A 3 -19.77 0.89 -9.42
C ASN A 3 -19.55 -0.29 -10.38
N ASN A 4 -18.81 -0.09 -11.48
CA ASN A 4 -18.49 -1.14 -12.43
C ASN A 4 -17.21 -1.87 -11.98
N PHE A 5 -17.33 -3.14 -11.63
CA PHE A 5 -16.20 -3.96 -11.19
C PHE A 5 -15.14 -4.16 -12.26
N ALA A 6 -15.51 -4.15 -13.55
CA ALA A 6 -14.54 -4.24 -14.64
C ALA A 6 -13.57 -3.05 -14.63
N HIS A 7 -14.08 -1.84 -14.39
CA HIS A 7 -13.25 -0.63 -14.27
C HIS A 7 -12.38 -0.67 -13.00
N VAL A 8 -12.88 -1.24 -11.90
CA VAL A 8 -12.09 -1.44 -10.66
C VAL A 8 -10.91 -2.35 -10.93
N LYS A 9 -11.13 -3.48 -11.61
CA LYS A 9 -10.07 -4.43 -11.97
C LYS A 9 -9.06 -3.81 -12.92
N GLN A 10 -9.52 -3.11 -13.95
CA GLN A 10 -8.66 -2.39 -14.88
C GLN A 10 -7.80 -1.35 -14.15
N ALA A 11 -8.40 -0.54 -13.27
CA ALA A 11 -7.65 0.46 -12.51
C ALA A 11 -6.61 -0.17 -11.57
N HIS A 12 -6.90 -1.34 -11.00
CA HIS A 12 -5.93 -2.06 -10.18
C HIS A 12 -4.74 -2.60 -11.00
N GLU A 13 -4.99 -3.01 -12.25
CA GLU A 13 -3.97 -3.59 -13.13
C GLU A 13 -3.12 -2.52 -13.84
N GLU A 14 -3.72 -1.38 -14.21
CA GLU A 14 -3.06 -0.36 -15.04
C GLU A 14 -2.44 0.80 -14.24
N LEU A 15 -2.95 1.11 -13.03
CA LEU A 15 -2.45 2.24 -12.27
C LEU A 15 -1.19 1.89 -11.48
N GLU A 16 -0.09 2.55 -11.83
CA GLU A 16 1.19 2.47 -11.14
C GLU A 16 1.19 3.36 -9.88
N VAL A 17 0.46 2.94 -8.84
CA VAL A 17 0.35 3.63 -7.53
C VAL A 17 0.47 2.66 -6.37
N GLY A 18 0.68 3.16 -5.15
CA GLY A 18 0.79 2.30 -3.96
C GLY A 18 -0.54 1.77 -3.42
N GLY A 19 -1.66 2.39 -3.78
CA GLY A 19 -3.00 1.94 -3.41
C GLY A 19 -4.07 2.61 -4.25
N VAL A 20 -5.12 1.86 -4.59
CA VAL A 20 -6.29 2.35 -5.33
C VAL A 20 -7.49 2.33 -4.39
N ILE A 21 -8.08 3.49 -4.15
CA ILE A 21 -9.26 3.63 -3.29
C ILE A 21 -10.50 3.79 -4.17
N ILE A 22 -11.44 2.84 -4.05
CA ILE A 22 -12.69 2.87 -4.81
C ILE A 22 -13.75 3.64 -4.04
N ASN A 23 -14.36 4.60 -4.72
CA ASN A 23 -15.47 5.42 -4.19
C ASN A 23 -15.13 6.25 -2.94
N ASN A 24 -13.87 6.58 -2.74
CA ASN A 24 -13.43 7.53 -1.72
C ASN A 24 -12.23 8.34 -2.25
N VAL A 25 -11.87 9.39 -1.53
CA VAL A 25 -10.74 10.24 -1.90
C VAL A 25 -9.40 9.50 -1.70
N PRO A 26 -8.37 9.78 -2.50
CA PRO A 26 -7.06 9.12 -2.38
C PRO A 26 -6.37 9.30 -1.02
N GLY A 27 -6.72 10.36 -0.27
CA GLY A 27 -6.21 10.62 1.07
C GLY A 27 -6.82 9.76 2.18
N PHE A 28 -7.74 8.84 1.84
CA PHE A 28 -8.27 7.90 2.82
C PHE A 28 -7.13 7.00 3.35
N ARG A 29 -6.88 7.08 4.65
CA ARG A 29 -5.84 6.33 5.36
C ARG A 29 -6.39 5.73 6.64
N VAL A 30 -5.98 4.49 6.90
CA VAL A 30 -6.12 3.83 8.20
C VAL A 30 -4.70 3.52 8.69
N ASP A 31 -4.39 3.69 9.97
CA ASP A 31 -2.98 3.57 10.41
C ASP A 31 -2.41 2.15 10.33
N SER A 32 -3.29 1.14 10.22
CA SER A 32 -2.89 -0.26 10.04
C SER A 32 -2.72 -0.68 8.57
N MET A 33 -3.26 0.07 7.60
CA MET A 33 -3.09 -0.29 6.18
C MET A 33 -1.66 0.01 5.71
N PRO A 34 -1.13 -0.78 4.76
CA PRO A 34 0.12 -0.44 4.10
C PRO A 34 -0.07 0.89 3.36
N TYR A 35 0.78 1.87 3.68
CA TYR A 35 0.72 3.18 3.07
C TYR A 35 2.07 3.56 2.48
N GLY A 36 2.10 4.02 1.23
CA GLY A 36 3.33 4.44 0.60
C GLY A 36 3.17 4.60 -0.90
N GLY A 37 4.10 5.33 -1.51
CA GLY A 37 4.11 5.59 -2.95
C GLY A 37 4.97 4.62 -3.74
N ILE A 38 4.97 4.75 -5.05
CA ILE A 38 6.01 4.21 -5.93
C ILE A 38 6.53 5.35 -6.83
N LYS A 39 7.63 5.14 -7.56
CA LYS A 39 8.34 6.17 -8.34
C LYS A 39 8.87 7.28 -7.42
N ASP A 40 8.75 8.53 -7.83
CA ASP A 40 9.17 9.70 -7.04
C ASP A 40 8.28 9.95 -5.80
N SER A 41 7.23 9.15 -5.60
CA SER A 41 6.32 9.28 -4.45
C SER A 41 6.86 8.62 -3.17
N GLY A 42 7.98 7.88 -3.24
CA GLY A 42 8.64 7.30 -2.08
C GLY A 42 9.06 5.83 -2.25
N LEU A 43 9.83 5.35 -1.27
CA LEU A 43 10.31 3.98 -1.13
C LEU A 43 9.82 3.41 0.21
N GLY A 44 9.44 2.13 0.25
CA GLY A 44 8.94 1.48 1.46
C GLY A 44 7.43 1.55 1.65
N ARG A 45 6.97 1.08 2.81
CA ARG A 45 5.55 1.07 3.21
C ARG A 45 5.45 1.36 4.71
N GLU A 46 4.74 2.42 5.03
CA GLU A 46 4.28 2.72 6.39
C GLU A 46 3.05 1.87 6.76
N GLY A 47 2.57 2.10 7.99
CA GLY A 47 1.52 1.36 8.66
C GLY A 47 2.14 0.52 9.78
N LEU A 48 1.46 0.39 10.92
CA LEU A 48 2.08 -0.09 12.17
C LEU A 48 2.94 -1.37 11.98
N LYS A 49 2.40 -2.38 11.30
CA LYS A 49 3.10 -3.64 11.01
C LYS A 49 4.29 -3.45 10.06
N TYR A 50 4.09 -2.71 8.97
CA TYR A 50 5.10 -2.54 7.92
C TYR A 50 6.27 -1.67 8.39
N ALA A 51 5.98 -0.64 9.19
CA ALA A 51 7.00 0.17 9.83
C ALA A 51 7.83 -0.65 10.84
N MET A 52 7.20 -1.55 11.61
CA MET A 52 7.94 -2.45 12.49
C MET A 52 8.85 -3.40 11.71
N GLU A 53 8.38 -3.93 10.58
CA GLU A 53 9.18 -4.80 9.70
C GLU A 53 10.36 -4.03 9.07
N GLU A 54 10.15 -2.79 8.60
CA GLU A 54 11.21 -1.97 8.01
C GLU A 54 12.24 -1.48 9.04
N MET A 55 11.83 -1.29 10.30
CA MET A 55 12.71 -0.86 11.39
C MET A 55 13.36 -2.02 12.16
N SER A 56 13.13 -3.28 11.76
CA SER A 56 13.65 -4.46 12.47
C SER A 56 14.46 -5.37 11.55
N GLU A 57 15.54 -5.94 12.09
CA GLU A 57 16.38 -6.91 11.38
C GLU A 57 16.16 -8.33 11.93
N PRO A 58 15.83 -9.33 11.08
CA PRO A 58 15.67 -10.70 11.52
C PRO A 58 17.01 -11.26 12.01
N ARG A 59 17.02 -11.87 13.19
CA ARG A 59 18.19 -12.56 13.77
C ARG A 59 17.98 -14.06 13.74
N LEU A 60 18.70 -14.74 12.86
CA LEU A 60 18.67 -16.20 12.75
C LEU A 60 19.58 -16.85 13.81
N ILE A 61 19.06 -17.83 14.53
CA ILE A 61 19.82 -18.73 15.39
C ILE A 61 19.60 -20.15 14.90
N VAL A 62 20.67 -20.91 14.70
CA VAL A 62 20.65 -22.33 14.37
C VAL A 62 21.36 -23.07 15.52
N TYR A 63 20.72 -24.11 16.04
CA TYR A 63 21.27 -25.00 17.08
C TYR A 63 21.27 -26.45 16.60
#